data_AF-A0A0F0KFM6-F1
#
_entry.id   AF-A0A0F0KFM6-F1
#
_cell.length_a   1.000
_cell.length_b   1.000
_cell.length_c   1.000
_cell.angle_alpha   90.00
_cell.angle_beta   90.00
_cell.angle_gamma   90.00
#
_symmetry.space_group_name_H-M   'P 1'
#
loop_
_entity.id
_entity.type
_entity.pdbx_description
1 polymer ?
#
loop_
_entity_poly.entity_id
_entity_poly.type
_entity_poly.pdbx_seq_one_letter_code
_entity_poly.pdbx_strand_id
1 'polypeptide(L)'
;MFAGLNGWHLVIILAVILLLFGAAKLPALAKSMGQSARVFKGEMKAMKDEDAAAAANDAPAAQTQAPATTALPTPVQNTSADTTAVTPPHDAGTQR
;
A
#
# COMPACT_ATOMS: atom_id res chain seq x y z
N MET A 1 27.25 -28.19 11.15
CA MET A 1 27.23 -27.83 12.58
C MET A 1 26.10 -26.84 12.90
N PHE A 2 24.87 -27.08 12.40
CA PHE A 2 23.73 -26.14 12.57
C PHE A 2 22.43 -26.81 13.06
N ALA A 3 22.47 -28.10 13.38
CA ALA A 3 21.31 -28.87 13.85
C ALA A 3 20.99 -28.66 15.34
N GLY A 4 21.46 -27.55 15.94
CA GLY A 4 21.25 -27.18 17.35
C GLY A 4 20.19 -26.08 17.55
N LEU A 5 19.70 -25.46 16.48
CA LEU A 5 18.55 -24.55 16.54
C LEU A 5 17.28 -25.38 16.62
N ASN A 6 17.10 -26.05 17.76
CA ASN A 6 15.83 -26.64 18.16
C ASN A 6 14.77 -25.57 17.92
N GLY A 7 13.82 -25.81 17.00
CA GLY A 7 12.82 -24.81 16.58
C GLY A 7 12.07 -24.16 17.75
N TRP A 8 12.13 -24.78 18.92
CA TRP A 8 11.75 -24.22 20.22
C TRP A 8 12.37 -22.83 20.52
N HIS A 9 13.63 -22.58 20.16
CA HIS A 9 14.26 -21.27 20.34
C HIS A 9 13.61 -20.19 19.49
N LEU A 10 13.26 -20.50 18.23
CA LEU A 10 12.55 -19.54 17.38
C LEU A 10 11.17 -19.20 17.94
N VAL A 11 10.47 -20.17 18.52
CA VAL A 11 9.18 -19.93 19.18
C VAL A 11 9.34 -19.01 20.39
N ILE A 12 10.38 -19.22 21.22
CA ILE A 12 10.66 -18.35 22.38
C ILE A 12 10.98 -16.92 21.93
N ILE A 13 11.84 -16.76 20.92
CA ILE A 13 12.19 -15.44 20.39
C ILE A 13 10.95 -14.74 19.82
N LEU A 14 10.12 -15.46 19.07
CA LEU A 14 8.86 -14.93 18.56
C LEU A 14 7.91 -14.52 19.69
N ALA A 15 7.83 -15.31 20.78
CA ALA A 15 7.03 -14.98 21.94
C ALA A 15 7.50 -13.69 22.63
N VAL A 16 8.82 -13.48 22.77
CA VAL A 16 9.38 -12.25 23.33
C VAL A 16 9.05 -11.04 22.44
N ILE A 17 9.21 -11.16 21.12
CA ILE A 17 8.86 -10.09 20.18
C ILE A 17 7.35 -9.80 20.24
N LEU A 18 6.50 -10.82 20.32
CA LEU A 18 5.06 -10.64 20.49
C LEU A 18 4.70 -9.96 21.82
N LEU A 19 5.44 -10.20 22.91
CA LEU A 19 5.25 -9.48 24.17
C LEU A 19 5.61 -8.00 24.06
N LEU A 20 6.72 -7.68 23.38
CA LEU A 20 7.21 -6.30 23.24
C LEU A 20 6.39 -5.47 22.25
N PHE A 21 6.09 -6.06 21.08
CA PHE A 21 5.43 -5.37 19.98
C PHE A 21 3.90 -5.60 19.97
N GLY A 22 3.42 -6.67 20.60
CA GLY A 22 2.01 -7.06 20.59
C GLY A 22 1.60 -7.88 19.36
N ALA A 23 0.53 -8.65 19.50
CA ALA A 23 0.00 -9.55 18.45
C ALA A 23 -0.49 -8.81 17.19
N ALA A 24 -0.87 -7.54 17.28
CA ALA A 24 -1.37 -6.76 16.14
C ALA A 24 -0.27 -6.08 15.31
N LYS A 25 0.92 -5.81 15.88
CA LYS A 25 1.97 -5.02 15.21
C LYS A 25 2.85 -5.86 14.29
N LEU A 26 3.17 -7.09 14.66
CA LEU A 26 3.89 -8.02 13.79
C LEU A 26 3.18 -8.30 12.44
N PRO A 27 1.89 -8.67 12.41
CA PRO A 27 1.20 -8.91 11.14
C PRO A 27 1.02 -7.63 10.33
N ALA A 28 0.83 -6.48 10.98
CA ALA A 28 0.74 -5.20 10.28
C ALA A 28 2.06 -4.85 9.56
N LEU A 29 3.20 -4.98 10.26
CA LEU A 29 4.52 -4.76 9.68
C LEU A 29 4.84 -5.78 8.58
N ALA A 30 4.54 -7.06 8.80
CA ALA A 30 4.74 -8.10 7.80
C ALA A 30 3.90 -7.84 6.53
N LYS A 31 2.66 -7.34 6.69
CA LYS A 31 1.77 -7.04 5.56
C LYS A 31 2.28 -5.85 4.74
N SER A 32 2.75 -4.78 5.36
CA SER A 32 3.33 -3.63 4.64
C SER A 32 4.66 -3.99 3.97
N MET A 33 5.56 -4.69 4.67
CA MET A 33 6.86 -5.11 4.10
C MET A 33 6.68 -6.14 2.99
N GLY A 34 5.70 -7.04 3.11
CA GLY A 34 5.39 -8.05 2.10
C GLY A 34 4.84 -7.46 0.81
N GLN A 35 4.06 -6.37 0.89
CA GLN A 35 3.60 -5.65 -0.30
C GLN A 35 4.77 -5.02 -1.07
N SER A 36 5.68 -4.33 -0.38
CA SER A 36 6.89 -3.76 -1.00
C SER A 36 7.80 -4.84 -1.60
N ALA A 37 7.99 -5.95 -0.87
CA ALA A 37 8.79 -7.07 -1.35
C ALA A 37 8.18 -7.78 -2.58
N ARG A 38 6.84 -7.83 -2.69
CA ARG A 38 6.15 -8.41 -3.86
C ARG A 38 6.37 -7.58 -5.12
N VAL A 39 6.26 -6.25 -5.01
CA VAL A 39 6.51 -5.33 -6.14
C VAL A 39 7.95 -5.49 -6.60
N PHE A 40 8.90 -5.38 -5.67
CA PHE A 40 10.33 -5.55 -5.97
C PHE A 40 10.64 -6.93 -6.58
N LYS A 41 10.04 -8.01 -6.07
CA LYS A 41 10.22 -9.36 -6.62
C LYS A 41 9.65 -9.48 -8.05
N GLY A 42 8.53 -8.81 -8.33
CA GLY A 42 7.91 -8.77 -9.65
C GLY A 42 8.79 -8.06 -10.66
N GLU A 43 9.27 -6.86 -10.32
CA GLU A 43 10.19 -6.07 -11.18
C GLU A 43 11.52 -6.81 -11.39
N MET A 44 12.10 -7.37 -10.32
CA MET A 44 13.34 -8.17 -10.41
C MET A 44 13.15 -9.43 -11.27
N LYS A 45 11.95 -10.03 -11.28
CA LYS A 45 11.65 -11.19 -12.12
C LYS A 45 11.47 -10.77 -13.58
N ALA A 46 10.80 -9.65 -13.85
CA ALA A 46 10.68 -9.10 -15.19
C ALA A 46 12.06 -8.82 -15.81
N MET A 47 12.97 -8.16 -15.09
CA MET A 47 14.34 -7.92 -15.56
C MET A 47 15.08 -9.22 -15.89
N LYS A 48 14.93 -10.23 -15.04
CA LYS A 48 15.60 -11.53 -15.21
C LYS A 48 15.00 -12.37 -16.34
N ASP A 49 13.70 -12.22 -16.59
CA ASP A 49 13.01 -12.86 -17.70
C ASP A 49 13.26 -12.07 -19.02
N GLU A 50 13.47 -10.76 -18.97
CA GLU A 50 13.89 -9.90 -20.09
C GLU A 50 15.33 -10.20 -20.53
N ASP A 51 16.27 -10.42 -19.60
CA ASP A 51 17.62 -10.92 -19.91
C ASP A 51 17.58 -12.29 -20.60
N ALA A 52 16.61 -13.15 -20.28
CA ALA A 52 16.42 -14.45 -20.92
C ALA A 52 15.66 -14.34 -22.27
N ALA A 53 14.75 -13.37 -22.41
CA ALA A 53 13.95 -13.14 -23.61
C ALA A 53 14.69 -12.31 -24.67
N ALA A 54 15.67 -11.49 -24.28
CA ALA A 54 16.56 -10.75 -25.18
C ALA A 54 17.45 -11.67 -26.02
N ALA A 55 17.60 -12.94 -25.63
CA ALA A 55 18.23 -13.98 -26.45
C ALA A 55 17.28 -14.65 -27.47
N ALA A 56 15.98 -14.31 -27.48
CA ALA A 56 14.97 -15.10 -28.20
C ALA A 56 13.90 -14.33 -29.02
N ASN A 57 13.81 -12.99 -29.03
CA ASN A 57 12.70 -12.31 -29.73
C ASN A 57 13.07 -10.97 -30.41
N ASP A 58 13.65 -11.04 -31.60
CA ASP A 58 13.40 -10.07 -32.67
C ASP A 58 12.16 -10.53 -33.47
N ALA A 59 10.95 -10.14 -33.04
CA ALA A 59 9.74 -10.21 -33.87
C ALA A 59 8.65 -9.23 -33.37
N PRO A 60 8.15 -8.31 -34.21
CA PRO A 60 7.13 -7.34 -33.81
C PRO A 60 5.72 -7.93 -33.99
N ALA A 61 5.00 -8.11 -32.90
CA ALA A 61 3.56 -8.39 -32.93
C ALA A 61 2.80 -7.16 -32.41
N ALA A 62 2.42 -6.29 -33.34
CA ALA A 62 1.33 -5.34 -33.12
C ALA A 62 0.00 -6.10 -33.11
N GLN A 63 -0.81 -5.91 -32.06
CA GLN A 63 -2.28 -6.00 -32.12
C GLN A 63 -2.94 -5.43 -30.86
N THR A 64 -3.37 -4.17 -31.00
CA THR A 64 -4.73 -3.65 -30.74
C THR A 64 -5.47 -4.05 -29.45
N GLN A 65 -5.55 -3.11 -28.50
CA GLN A 65 -6.81 -2.82 -27.78
C GLN A 65 -6.93 -1.31 -27.55
N ALA A 66 -7.77 -0.67 -28.37
CA ALA A 66 -8.35 0.63 -28.08
C ALA A 66 -9.81 0.42 -27.69
N PRO A 67 -10.23 0.94 -26.54
CA PRO A 67 -11.57 1.46 -26.38
C PRO A 67 -11.47 2.98 -26.25
N ALA A 68 -11.76 3.69 -27.34
CA ALA A 68 -12.20 5.06 -27.24
C ALA A 68 -13.64 5.05 -26.69
N THR A 69 -13.82 5.46 -25.44
CA THR A 69 -15.07 6.07 -24.98
C THR A 69 -14.72 7.21 -24.04
N THR A 70 -14.98 8.39 -24.56
CA THR A 70 -15.03 9.69 -23.90
C THR A 70 -15.83 9.64 -22.60
N ALA A 71 -15.20 9.93 -21.47
CA ALA A 71 -15.83 10.63 -20.36
C ALA A 71 -14.75 11.38 -19.58
N LEU A 72 -14.76 12.70 -19.71
CA LEU A 72 -14.05 13.65 -18.87
C LEU A 72 -14.30 13.30 -17.39
N PRO A 73 -13.30 13.06 -16.53
CA PRO A 73 -13.51 13.27 -15.11
C PRO A 73 -13.58 14.79 -14.92
N THR A 74 -14.79 15.35 -14.91
CA THR A 74 -15.05 16.67 -14.32
C THR A 74 -14.56 16.64 -12.89
N PRO A 75 -13.55 17.45 -12.50
CA PRO A 75 -13.18 17.60 -11.12
C PRO A 75 -14.14 18.63 -10.50
N VAL A 76 -15.27 18.18 -9.95
CA VAL A 76 -16.14 19.04 -9.12
C VAL A 76 -16.75 18.24 -7.98
N GLN A 77 -16.15 18.31 -6.79
CA GLN A 77 -16.92 18.69 -5.60
C GLN A 77 -15.99 19.17 -4.48
N ASN A 78 -15.83 20.49 -4.41
CA ASN A 78 -15.58 21.20 -3.16
C ASN A 78 -16.73 20.87 -2.18
N THR A 79 -16.43 20.64 -0.91
CA THR A 79 -16.65 21.60 0.20
C THR A 79 -16.51 20.86 1.52
N SER A 80 -15.31 20.92 2.10
CA SER A 80 -15.16 20.91 3.55
C SER A 80 -15.74 22.22 4.07
N ALA A 81 -16.97 22.19 4.61
CA ALA A 81 -17.47 23.10 5.66
C ALA A 81 -19.00 22.99 5.73
N ASP A 82 -19.51 21.92 6.34
CA ASP A 82 -20.75 22.03 7.10
C ASP A 82 -20.81 20.87 8.11
N THR A 83 -20.42 21.15 9.36
CA THR A 83 -20.94 20.53 10.60
C THR A 83 -20.28 21.26 11.77
N THR A 84 -20.81 22.43 12.10
CA THR A 84 -20.83 22.92 13.49
C THR A 84 -22.02 23.84 13.66
N ALA A 85 -23.21 23.25 13.53
CA ALA A 85 -24.39 23.80 14.16
C ALA A 85 -24.26 23.58 15.67
N VAL A 86 -24.06 24.66 16.44
CA VAL A 86 -24.66 24.92 17.77
C VAL A 86 -24.00 26.16 18.38
N THR A 87 -24.74 27.27 18.48
CA THR A 87 -24.91 28.15 19.68
C THR A 87 -25.60 29.48 19.26
N PRO A 88 -26.56 30.01 20.04
CA PRO A 88 -27.70 30.86 19.58
C PRO A 88 -27.38 32.35 19.36
N PRO A 89 -28.36 33.16 18.87
CA PRO A 89 -28.14 34.54 18.47
C PRO A 89 -28.01 35.45 19.69
N HIS A 90 -26.93 36.26 19.76
CA HIS A 90 -26.90 37.42 20.64
C HIS A 90 -27.05 38.67 19.79
N ASP A 91 -28.28 39.18 19.84
CA ASP A 91 -28.77 40.43 19.28
C ASP A 91 -28.21 41.63 20.04
N ALA A 92 -28.09 42.74 19.30
CA ALA A 92 -28.15 44.13 19.72
C ALA A 92 -27.19 44.68 20.81
N GLY A 93 -26.35 45.63 20.35
CA GLY A 93 -26.19 46.92 21.02
C GLY A 93 -24.76 47.26 21.45
N THR A 94 -24.42 48.55 21.28
CA THR A 94 -23.28 49.24 21.93
C THR A 94 -21.95 49.12 21.18
N GLN A 95 -21.18 50.15 20.84
CA GLN A 95 -21.26 51.61 20.79
C GLN A 95 -20.05 52.00 19.88
N ARG A 96 -20.19 52.95 18.95
CA ARG A 96 -19.75 54.34 19.13
C ARG A 96 -18.30 54.47 19.61
#